data_AF-S4PZ95-F1
#
_entry.id   AF-S4PZ95-F1
#
_cell.length_a   1.000
_cell.length_b   1.000
_cell.length_c   1.000
_cell.angle_alpha   90.00
_cell.angle_beta   90.00
_cell.angle_gamma   90.00
#
_symmetry.space_group_name_H-M   'P 1'
#
loop_
_entity.id
_entity.type
_entity.pdbx_description
1 polymer ?
#
loop_
_entity_poly.entity_id
_entity_poly.type
_entity_poly.pdbx_seq_one_letter_code
_entity_poly.pdbx_strand_id
1 'polypeptide(L)'
;AIGDYLGERSEFNEAVLRAFVELHDFTDLILVQALRQFLWSFRLPGEAQKIDRMMESFAQRYCQLNPDIFTNADTCYVLSFAIIMLNTSLHNPSVKDKPTPEQFVAMNRGINNGGDL
;
A
#
# COMPACT_ATOMS: atom_id res chain seq x y z
N ALA A 1 -2.86 -6.37 17.86
CA ALA A 1 -1.64 -6.93 18.50
C ALA A 1 -0.33 -6.35 17.95
N ILE A 2 -0.14 -6.11 16.64
CA ILE A 2 0.97 -5.25 16.14
C ILE A 2 0.40 -4.14 15.26
N GLY A 3 -0.41 -4.51 14.26
CA GLY A 3 -1.10 -3.55 13.41
C GLY A 3 -1.94 -2.56 14.20
N ASP A 4 -2.76 -3.04 15.14
CA ASP A 4 -3.59 -2.12 15.94
C ASP A 4 -2.78 -1.04 16.68
N TYR A 5 -1.57 -1.40 17.18
CA TYR A 5 -0.67 -0.50 17.90
C TYR A 5 0.04 0.48 16.95
N LEU A 6 0.57 -0.02 15.83
CA LEU A 6 1.18 0.82 14.80
C LEU A 6 0.16 1.77 14.14
N GLY A 7 -1.12 1.40 14.16
CA GLY A 7 -2.22 2.20 13.67
C GLY A 7 -2.80 3.17 14.69
N GLU A 8 -2.28 3.28 15.92
CA GLU A 8 -2.79 4.27 16.88
C GLU A 8 -2.37 5.70 16.49
N ARG A 9 -3.19 6.69 16.86
CA ARG A 9 -3.02 8.10 16.44
C ARG A 9 -2.20 8.94 17.44
N SER A 10 -1.56 8.31 18.42
CA SER A 10 -0.69 9.05 19.32
C SER A 10 0.61 9.40 18.57
N GLU A 11 1.20 10.56 18.87
CA GLU A 11 2.47 11.00 18.26
C GLU A 11 3.58 9.94 18.42
N PHE A 12 3.58 9.24 19.56
CA PHE A 12 4.52 8.16 19.82
C PHE A 12 4.28 6.98 18.88
N ASN A 13 3.03 6.56 18.68
CA ASN A 13 2.70 5.45 17.78
C ASN A 13 3.03 5.79 16.32
N GLU A 14 2.82 7.03 15.90
CA GLU A 14 3.19 7.51 14.56
C GLU A 14 4.71 7.55 14.36
N ALA A 15 5.47 7.97 15.38
CA ALA A 15 6.93 7.87 15.35
C ALA A 15 7.41 6.42 15.28
N VAL A 16 6.78 5.51 16.02
CA VAL A 16 7.09 4.08 15.96
C VAL A 16 6.74 3.48 14.60
N LEU A 17 5.61 3.85 14.00
CA LEU A 17 5.23 3.42 12.64
C LEU A 17 6.28 3.87 11.61
N ARG A 18 6.71 5.13 11.66
CA ARG A 18 7.77 5.64 10.77
C ARG A 18 9.07 4.88 10.94
N ALA A 19 9.55 4.72 12.18
CA ALA A 19 10.75 3.95 12.46
C ALA A 19 10.62 2.47 12.02
N PHE A 20 9.44 1.87 12.21
CA PHE A 20 9.16 0.50 11.77
C PHE A 20 9.22 0.36 10.24
N VAL A 21 8.66 1.32 9.51
CA VAL A 21 8.71 1.36 8.05
C VAL A 21 10.14 1.60 7.54
N GLU A 22 10.93 2.43 8.22
CA GLU A 22 12.35 2.68 7.87
C GLU A 22 13.22 1.41 7.96
N LEU A 23 12.89 0.47 8.84
CA LEU A 23 13.56 -0.83 8.94
C LEU A 23 13.33 -1.74 7.72
N HIS A 24 12.36 -1.41 6.87
CA HIS A 24 12.12 -2.14 5.64
C HIS A 24 12.98 -1.56 4.51
N ASP A 25 13.77 -2.44 3.89
CA ASP A 25 14.46 -2.16 2.64
C ASP A 25 13.57 -2.61 1.47
N PHE A 26 13.21 -1.65 0.62
CA PHE A 26 12.41 -1.85 -0.59
C PHE A 26 13.19 -1.53 -1.87
N THR A 27 14.51 -1.35 -1.77
CA THR A 27 15.37 -1.06 -2.92
C THR A 27 15.28 -2.19 -3.94
N ASP A 28 15.15 -1.83 -5.22
CA ASP A 28 15.05 -2.76 -6.36
C ASP A 28 13.85 -3.73 -6.31
N LEU A 29 12.89 -3.53 -5.40
CA LEU A 29 11.66 -4.32 -5.34
C LEU A 29 10.56 -3.66 -6.14
N ILE A 30 9.80 -4.44 -6.91
CA ILE A 30 8.55 -3.96 -7.49
C ILE A 30 7.50 -3.75 -6.39
N LEU A 31 6.52 -2.88 -6.62
CA LEU A 31 5.53 -2.48 -5.62
C LEU A 31 4.84 -3.67 -4.94
N VAL A 32 4.48 -4.70 -5.70
CA VAL A 32 3.84 -5.92 -5.16
C VAL A 32 4.77 -6.70 -4.23
N GLN A 33 6.08 -6.75 -4.51
CA GLN A 33 7.06 -7.42 -3.65
C GLN A 33 7.24 -6.65 -2.34
N ALA A 34 7.41 -5.32 -2.42
CA ALA A 34 7.51 -4.45 -1.25
C ALA A 34 6.25 -4.54 -0.38
N LEU A 35 5.05 -4.53 -0.99
CA LEU A 35 3.78 -4.72 -0.28
C LEU A 35 3.71 -6.07 0.44
N ARG A 36 4.13 -7.16 -0.22
CA ARG A 36 4.16 -8.48 0.40
C ARG A 36 5.08 -8.51 1.61
N GLN A 37 6.27 -7.94 1.50
CA GLN A 37 7.22 -7.86 2.62
C GLN A 37 6.64 -7.04 3.77
N PHE A 38 6.07 -5.87 3.48
CA PHE A 38 5.48 -4.99 4.50
C PHE A 38 4.30 -5.65 5.23
N LEU A 39 3.35 -6.24 4.48
CA LEU A 39 2.15 -6.89 5.01
C LEU A 39 2.40 -8.28 5.59
N TRP A 40 3.62 -8.81 5.45
CA TRP A 40 4.04 -10.03 6.14
C TRP A 40 4.38 -9.75 7.60
N SER A 41 4.94 -8.57 7.88
CA SER A 41 5.43 -8.18 9.20
C SER A 41 4.31 -7.92 10.22
N PHE A 42 3.10 -7.61 9.77
CA PHE A 42 1.94 -7.37 10.63
C PHE A 42 0.62 -7.63 9.90
N ARG A 43 -0.48 -7.74 10.66
CA ARG A 43 -1.84 -7.79 10.10
C ARG A 43 -2.44 -6.40 10.06
N LEU A 44 -3.01 -6.01 8.92
CA LEU A 44 -3.72 -4.75 8.80
C LEU A 44 -4.88 -4.69 9.81
N PRO A 45 -5.04 -3.54 10.50
CA PRO A 45 -6.20 -3.30 11.36
C PRO A 45 -7.49 -3.24 10.54
N GLY A 46 -8.64 -3.41 11.20
CA GLY A 46 -9.94 -3.35 10.53
C GLY A 46 -10.44 -1.93 10.26
N GLU A 47 -9.93 -0.94 10.99
CA GLU A 47 -10.35 0.45 10.89
C GLU A 47 -9.67 1.16 9.71
N ALA A 48 -10.48 1.71 8.80
CA ALA A 48 -9.99 2.38 7.59
C ALA A 48 -8.93 3.45 7.87
N GLN A 49 -9.12 4.26 8.91
CA GLN A 49 -8.17 5.33 9.29
C GLN A 49 -6.81 4.81 9.76
N LYS A 50 -6.74 3.57 10.25
CA LYS A 50 -5.47 2.95 10.67
C LYS A 50 -4.73 2.38 9.47
N ILE A 51 -5.46 1.72 8.56
CA ILE A 51 -4.92 1.24 7.28
C ILE A 51 -4.35 2.42 6.49
N ASP A 52 -5.10 3.51 6.39
CA ASP A 52 -4.74 4.73 5.67
C ASP A 52 -3.33 5.23 6.05
N ARG A 53 -3.08 5.45 7.34
CA ARG A 53 -1.79 5.92 7.88
C ARG A 53 -0.62 4.96 7.62
N MET A 54 -0.88 3.66 7.68
CA MET A 54 0.14 2.65 7.39
C MET A 54 0.53 2.64 5.93
N MET A 55 -0.46 2.73 5.05
CA MET A 55 -0.24 2.73 3.61
C MET A 55 0.42 4.01 3.12
N GLU A 56 0.09 5.16 3.73
CA GLU A 56 0.77 6.43 3.47
C GLU A 56 2.25 6.34 3.85
N SER A 57 2.56 5.84 5.04
CA SER A 57 3.95 5.65 5.49
C SER A 57 4.71 4.69 4.58
N PHE A 58 4.08 3.59 4.16
CA PHE A 58 4.64 2.64 3.20
C PHE A 58 4.95 3.29 1.85
N ALA A 59 4.00 4.03 1.28
CA ALA A 59 4.15 4.68 -0.02
C ALA A 59 5.28 5.72 -0.02
N GLN A 60 5.38 6.53 1.03
CA GLN A 60 6.48 7.48 1.22
C GLN A 60 7.83 6.76 1.22
N ARG A 61 7.96 5.67 1.98
CA ARG A 61 9.21 4.90 2.05
C ARG A 61 9.55 4.22 0.73
N TYR A 62 8.56 3.64 0.06
CA TYR A 62 8.77 2.99 -1.24
C TYR A 62 9.28 3.98 -2.28
N CYS A 63 8.66 5.15 -2.42
CA CYS A 63 9.10 6.19 -3.34
C CYS A 63 10.47 6.77 -2.96
N GLN A 64 10.79 6.86 -1.66
CA GLN A 64 12.11 7.31 -1.21
C GLN A 64 13.23 6.36 -1.67
N LEU A 65 12.98 5.05 -1.61
CA LEU A 65 13.96 4.03 -2.03
C LEU A 65 13.94 3.76 -3.54
N ASN A 66 12.85 4.12 -4.23
CA ASN A 66 12.64 3.88 -5.65
C ASN A 66 12.14 5.17 -6.36
N PRO A 67 12.97 6.22 -6.45
CA PRO A 67 12.55 7.54 -6.92
C PRO A 67 12.14 7.57 -8.40
N ASP A 68 12.59 6.61 -9.21
CA ASP A 68 12.34 6.57 -10.65
C ASP A 68 11.04 5.82 -11.02
N ILE A 69 10.37 5.17 -10.06
CA ILE A 69 9.18 4.35 -10.34
C ILE A 69 7.90 5.19 -10.33
N PHE A 70 7.74 6.07 -9.34
CA PHE A 70 6.54 6.89 -9.18
C PHE A 70 6.90 8.37 -9.10
N THR A 71 6.12 9.20 -9.79
CA THR A 71 6.34 10.66 -9.80
C THR A 71 6.00 11.32 -8.46
N ASN A 72 5.12 10.70 -7.66
CA ASN A 72 4.76 11.14 -6.32
C ASN A 72 4.36 9.95 -5.43
N ALA A 73 4.27 10.18 -4.12
CA ALA A 73 3.83 9.16 -3.16
C ALA A 73 2.33 8.85 -3.26
N ASP A 74 1.50 9.80 -3.70
CA ASP A 74 0.05 9.63 -3.80
C ASP A 74 -0.34 8.54 -4.80
N THR A 75 0.32 8.49 -5.97
CA THR A 75 0.15 7.47 -7.00
C THR A 75 0.58 6.11 -6.48
N CYS A 76 1.69 6.03 -5.76
CA CYS A 76 2.14 4.80 -5.10
C CYS A 76 1.12 4.32 -4.05
N TYR A 77 0.58 5.24 -3.25
CA TYR A 77 -0.46 4.97 -2.25
C TYR A 77 -1.73 4.45 -2.91
N VAL A 78 -2.26 5.13 -3.92
CA VAL A 78 -3.49 4.75 -4.63
C VAL A 78 -3.33 3.38 -5.28
N LEU A 79 -2.21 3.15 -5.98
CA LEU A 79 -1.94 1.87 -6.60
C LEU A 79 -1.77 0.74 -5.57
N SER A 80 -1.17 1.04 -4.41
CA SER A 80 -1.05 0.06 -3.33
C SER A 80 -2.41 -0.39 -2.80
N PHE A 81 -3.34 0.54 -2.61
CA PHE A 81 -4.72 0.22 -2.27
C PHE A 81 -5.42 -0.58 -3.37
N ALA A 82 -5.22 -0.20 -4.63
CA ALA A 82 -5.77 -0.93 -5.76
C ALA A 82 -5.28 -2.39 -5.80
N ILE A 83 -4.00 -2.64 -5.50
CA ILE A 83 -3.43 -3.99 -5.40
C ILE A 83 -4.07 -4.79 -4.25
N ILE A 84 -4.28 -4.17 -3.07
CA ILE A 84 -4.93 -4.83 -1.92
C ILE A 84 -6.39 -5.17 -2.24
N MET A 85 -7.11 -4.25 -2.89
CA MET A 85 -8.48 -4.48 -3.36
C MET A 85 -8.53 -5.58 -4.41
N LEU A 86 -7.60 -5.57 -5.38
CA LEU A 86 -7.48 -6.61 -6.40
C LEU A 86 -7.27 -7.98 -5.76
N ASN A 87 -6.37 -8.08 -4.77
CA ASN A 87 -6.15 -9.33 -4.04
C ASN A 87 -7.45 -9.84 -3.38
N THR A 88 -8.22 -8.94 -2.77
CA THR A 88 -9.54 -9.29 -2.21
C THR A 88 -10.50 -9.77 -3.30
N SER A 89 -10.61 -9.04 -4.42
CA SER A 89 -11.50 -9.38 -5.52
C SER A 89 -11.16 -10.71 -6.19
N LEU A 90 -9.88 -11.05 -6.34
CA LEU A 90 -9.45 -12.28 -7.02
C LEU A 90 -9.54 -13.52 -6.12
N HIS A 91 -9.29 -13.36 -4.81
CA HIS A 91 -9.10 -14.49 -3.90
C HIS A 91 -10.22 -14.69 -2.87
N ASN A 92 -11.09 -13.70 -2.64
CA ASN A 92 -12.26 -13.89 -1.78
C ASN A 92 -13.33 -14.72 -2.51
N PRO A 93 -13.70 -15.92 -2.01
CA PRO A 93 -14.71 -16.78 -2.66
C PRO A 93 -16.10 -16.15 -2.78
N SER A 94 -16.40 -15.13 -1.95
CA SER A 94 -17.67 -14.40 -2.02
C SER A 94 -17.77 -13.46 -3.23
N VAL A 95 -16.63 -13.11 -3.85
CA VAL A 95 -16.60 -12.25 -5.04
C VAL A 95 -16.75 -13.15 -6.28
N LYS A 96 -17.90 -13.00 -6.95
CA LYS A 96 -18.23 -13.80 -8.14
C LYS A 96 -17.62 -13.25 -9.42
N ASP A 97 -17.56 -11.94 -9.54
CA ASP A 97 -17.01 -11.26 -10.71
C ASP A 97 -15.56 -10.86 -10.44
N LYS A 98 -14.63 -11.53 -11.12
CA LYS A 98 -13.20 -11.35 -10.92
C LYS A 98 -12.67 -10.43 -12.00
N PRO A 99 -12.03 -9.30 -11.64
CA PRO A 99 -11.55 -8.35 -12.63
C PRO A 99 -10.49 -8.99 -13.53
N THR A 100 -10.60 -8.76 -14.84
CA THR A 100 -9.54 -9.10 -15.80
C THR A 100 -8.37 -8.12 -15.68
N PRO A 101 -7.19 -8.43 -16.23
CA PRO A 101 -6.08 -7.49 -16.30
C PRO A 101 -6.47 -6.16 -16.95
N GLU A 102 -7.26 -6.18 -18.02
CA GLU A 102 -7.71 -4.99 -18.73
C GLU A 102 -8.65 -4.13 -17.87
N GLN A 103 -9.54 -4.77 -17.11
CA GLN A 103 -10.41 -4.07 -16.16
C GLN A 103 -9.59 -3.42 -15.05
N PHE A 104 -8.58 -4.12 -14.50
CA PHE A 104 -7.70 -3.54 -13.50
C PHE A 104 -6.91 -2.33 -14.04
N VAL A 105 -6.38 -2.42 -15.26
CA VAL A 105 -5.72 -1.28 -15.93
C VAL A 105 -6.70 -0.12 -16.11
N ALA A 106 -7.91 -0.39 -16.59
CA ALA A 106 -8.93 0.65 -16.80
C ALA A 106 -9.35 1.35 -15.50
N MET A 107 -9.45 0.60 -14.38
CA MET A 107 -9.79 1.15 -13.06
C MET A 107 -8.71 2.08 -12.49
N ASN A 108 -7.47 1.94 -12.94
CA ASN A 108 -6.32 2.72 -12.48
C ASN A 108 -5.84 3.74 -13.52
N ARG A 109 -6.63 4.04 -14.55
CA ARG A 109 -6.31 5.14 -15.48
C ARG A 109 -6.35 6.48 -14.77
N GLY A 110 -5.45 7.38 -15.14
CA GLY A 110 -5.39 8.74 -14.59
C GLY A 110 -4.78 8.88 -13.18
N ILE A 111 -4.33 7.79 -12.54
CA ILE A 111 -3.82 7.86 -11.16
C ILE A 111 -2.43 8.50 -11.04
N ASN A 112 -1.72 8.71 -12.15
CA ASN A 112 -0.42 9.37 -12.20
C ASN A 112 -0.58 10.86 -12.54
N ASN A 113 -1.10 11.66 -11.60
CA ASN A 113 -1.38 13.10 -11.79
C ASN A 113 -2.27 13.41 -13.01
N GLY A 114 -3.27 12.57 -13.29
CA GLY A 114 -4.12 12.68 -14.46
C GLY A 114 -3.59 11.97 -15.71
N GLY A 115 -2.39 11.41 -15.65
CA GLY A 115 -1.85 10.47 -16.64
C GLY A 115 -2.03 9.00 -16.26
N ASP A 116 -1.78 8.12 -17.23
CA ASP A 116 -1.76 6.67 -17.00
C ASP A 116 -0.36 6.21 -16.52
N LEU A 117 -0.31 5.03 -15.89
CA LEU A 117 0.93 4.35 -15.46
C LEU A 117 1.45 3.38 -16.52
#